data_AF-A0A352S0T8-F1
#
_entry.id   AF-A0A352S0T8-F1
#
_cell.length_a   1.000
_cell.length_b   1.000
_cell.length_c   1.000
_cell.angle_alpha   90.00
_cell.angle_beta   90.00
_cell.angle_gamma   90.00
#
_symmetry.space_group_name_H-M   'P 1'
#
loop_
_entity.id
_entity.type
_entity.pdbx_description
1 polymer ?
#
loop_
_entity_poly.entity_id
_entity_poly.type
_entity_poly.pdbx_seq_one_letter_code
_entity_poly.pdbx_strand_id
1 'polypeptide(L)'
;MKLDDFCITSGKGFKLAAFDPESKPFSLGEKDADVAHVADLSARLDAEQDVFYAEHRRKLLFILQGMDTSGKDGTVRSVFRNFDPLGVRVASFKAPT
;
A
#
# COMPACT_ATOMS: atom_id res chain seq x y z
N MET A 1 3.35 -1.04 -17.67
CA MET A 1 2.94 -2.05 -16.66
C MET A 1 1.59 -1.65 -16.13
N LYS A 2 0.66 -2.59 -16.00
CA LYS A 2 -0.68 -2.38 -15.44
C LYS A 2 -0.71 -2.90 -14.00
N LEU A 3 -1.68 -2.46 -13.21
CA LEU A 3 -1.84 -2.93 -11.83
C LEU A 3 -2.05 -4.45 -11.77
N ASP A 4 -2.75 -4.99 -12.75
CA ASP A 4 -3.02 -6.43 -12.89
C ASP A 4 -1.75 -7.27 -13.00
N ASP A 5 -0.64 -6.71 -13.49
CA ASP A 5 0.65 -7.39 -13.61
C ASP A 5 1.22 -7.78 -12.23
N PHE A 6 0.72 -7.15 -11.15
CA PHE A 6 1.12 -7.42 -9.76
C PHE A 6 0.09 -8.24 -8.98
N CYS A 7 -1.07 -8.57 -9.58
CA CYS A 7 -2.11 -9.36 -8.92
C CYS A 7 -1.86 -10.85 -9.12
N ILE A 8 -1.36 -11.53 -8.09
CA ILE A 8 -1.17 -12.98 -8.13
C ILE A 8 -2.47 -13.69 -7.72
N THR A 9 -3.23 -14.16 -8.70
CA THR A 9 -4.53 -14.83 -8.50
C THR A 9 -4.40 -16.35 -8.31
N SER A 10 -3.25 -16.93 -8.64
CA SER A 10 -2.92 -18.34 -8.40
C SER A 10 -1.44 -18.52 -8.08
N GLY A 11 -1.13 -19.36 -7.10
CA GLY A 11 0.25 -19.74 -6.79
C GLY A 11 0.85 -20.74 -7.80
N LYS A 12 0.05 -21.35 -8.67
CA LYS A 12 0.54 -22.35 -9.64
C LYS A 12 1.43 -21.67 -10.67
N GLY A 13 2.73 -22.01 -10.66
CA GLY A 13 3.72 -21.44 -11.57
C GLY A 13 4.24 -20.05 -11.18
N PHE A 14 3.81 -19.51 -10.03
CA PHE A 14 4.34 -18.26 -9.50
C PHE A 14 5.84 -18.41 -9.17
N LYS A 15 6.64 -17.44 -9.61
CA LYS A 15 8.07 -17.36 -9.34
C LYS A 15 8.42 -15.96 -8.87
N LEU A 16 8.81 -15.84 -7.61
CA LEU A 16 9.24 -14.56 -7.04
C LEU A 16 10.44 -13.96 -7.81
N ALA A 17 11.35 -14.81 -8.28
CA ALA A 17 12.51 -14.39 -9.07
C ALA A 17 12.18 -13.74 -10.43
N ALA A 18 10.93 -13.81 -10.89
CA ALA A 18 10.49 -13.10 -12.10
C ALA A 18 10.18 -11.62 -11.85
N PHE A 19 10.18 -11.18 -10.59
CA PHE A 19 9.91 -9.79 -10.19
C PHE A 19 11.21 -9.11 -9.81
N ASP A 20 11.59 -8.11 -10.59
CA ASP A 20 12.78 -7.30 -10.33
C ASP A 20 12.54 -6.34 -9.15
N PRO A 21 13.31 -6.43 -8.05
CA PRO A 21 13.18 -5.52 -6.91
C PRO A 21 13.56 -4.07 -7.22
N GLU A 22 14.30 -3.80 -8.29
CA GLU A 22 14.64 -2.44 -8.72
C GLU A 22 13.57 -1.83 -9.64
N SER A 23 12.57 -2.61 -10.05
CA SER A 23 11.47 -2.10 -10.86
C SER A 23 10.73 -0.97 -10.13
N LYS A 24 10.46 0.11 -10.87
CA LYS A 24 9.72 1.28 -10.38
C LYS A 24 8.38 1.41 -11.11
N PRO A 25 7.46 0.45 -10.92
CA PRO A 25 6.16 0.54 -11.57
C PRO A 25 5.43 1.80 -11.10
N PHE A 26 4.74 2.45 -12.03
CA PHE A 26 4.01 3.69 -11.81
C PHE A 26 4.86 4.91 -11.43
N SER A 27 6.19 4.79 -11.44
CA SER A 27 7.09 5.94 -11.33
C SER A 27 7.01 6.79 -12.61
N LEU A 28 7.07 8.10 -12.41
CA LEU A 28 7.21 9.13 -13.43
C LEU A 28 8.68 9.31 -13.87
N GLY A 29 9.61 8.54 -13.29
CA GLY A 29 11.05 8.58 -13.59
C GLY A 29 11.82 9.61 -12.77
N GLU A 30 11.13 10.55 -12.13
CA GLU A 30 11.71 11.62 -11.31
C GLU A 30 11.21 11.53 -9.88
N LYS A 31 12.15 11.49 -8.93
CA LYS A 31 11.84 11.23 -7.51
C LYS A 31 10.86 12.25 -6.92
N ASP A 32 11.09 13.54 -7.20
CA ASP A 32 10.25 14.60 -6.64
C ASP A 32 8.85 14.59 -7.26
N ALA A 33 8.74 14.23 -8.54
CA ALA A 33 7.47 14.02 -9.21
C ALA A 33 6.71 12.83 -8.62
N ASP A 34 7.38 11.73 -8.32
CA ASP A 34 6.78 10.55 -7.67
C ASP A 34 6.28 10.87 -6.27
N VAL A 35 7.06 11.63 -5.48
CA VAL A 35 6.64 12.06 -4.13
C VAL A 35 5.39 12.93 -4.22
N ALA A 36 5.34 13.89 -5.15
CA ALA A 36 4.16 14.72 -5.38
C ALA A 36 2.96 13.87 -5.85
N HIS A 37 3.19 12.88 -6.71
CA HIS A 37 2.15 12.00 -7.21
C HIS A 37 1.54 11.13 -6.08
N VAL A 38 2.38 10.57 -5.20
CA VAL A 38 1.91 9.82 -4.02
C VAL A 38 1.12 10.73 -3.07
N ALA A 39 1.52 11.99 -2.90
CA ALA A 39 0.79 12.94 -2.07
C ALA A 39 -0.62 13.24 -2.63
N ASP A 40 -0.77 13.42 -3.94
CA ASP A 40 -2.07 13.56 -4.61
C ASP A 40 -2.97 12.33 -4.40
N LEU A 41 -2.41 11.13 -4.61
CA LEU A 41 -3.14 9.88 -4.39
C LEU A 41 -3.56 9.71 -2.92
N SER A 42 -2.69 10.08 -1.98
CA SER A 42 -3.00 10.03 -0.54
C SER A 42 -4.17 10.93 -0.18
N ALA A 43 -4.20 12.17 -0.69
CA ALA A 43 -5.31 13.10 -0.46
C ALA A 43 -6.63 12.60 -1.06
N ARG A 44 -6.58 11.97 -2.23
CA ARG A 44 -7.77 11.37 -2.85
C ARG A 44 -8.27 10.15 -2.07
N LEU A 45 -7.37 9.31 -1.60
CA LEU A 45 -7.73 8.13 -0.80
C LEU A 45 -8.32 8.52 0.56
N ASP A 46 -7.87 9.61 1.17
CA ASP A 46 -8.42 10.16 2.41
C ASP A 46 -9.91 10.53 2.23
N ALA A 47 -10.24 11.29 1.18
CA ALA A 47 -11.62 11.63 0.87
C ALA A 47 -12.51 10.40 0.61
N GLU A 48 -11.99 9.37 -0.08
CA GLU A 48 -12.71 8.11 -0.27
C GLU A 48 -12.86 7.33 1.05
N GLN A 49 -11.89 7.44 1.95
CA GLN A 49 -11.95 6.80 3.26
C GLN A 49 -13.04 7.42 4.13
N ASP A 50 -13.28 8.73 4.05
CA ASP A 50 -14.39 9.39 4.75
C ASP A 50 -15.74 8.82 4.30
N VAL A 51 -15.93 8.66 2.99
CA VAL A 51 -17.14 8.06 2.41
C VAL A 51 -17.27 6.59 2.85
N PHE A 52 -16.18 5.84 2.79
CA PHE A 52 -16.14 4.43 3.22
C PHE A 52 -16.46 4.27 4.71
N TYR A 53 -15.94 5.17 5.54
CA TYR A 53 -16.20 5.19 6.98
C TYR A 53 -17.66 5.50 7.25
N ALA A 54 -18.19 6.58 6.68
CA ALA A 54 -19.60 6.97 6.83
C ALA A 54 -20.58 5.90 6.35
N GLU A 55 -20.23 5.13 5.32
CA GLU A 55 -21.07 4.03 4.85
C GLU A 55 -21.26 2.94 5.92
N HIS A 56 -20.25 2.67 6.77
CA HIS A 56 -20.29 1.67 7.86
C HIS A 56 -20.75 0.25 7.46
N ARG A 57 -20.62 -0.14 6.19
CA ARG A 57 -21.11 -1.44 5.69
C ARG A 57 -20.01 -2.43 5.34
N ARG A 58 -18.84 -1.94 4.98
CA ARG A 58 -17.74 -2.74 4.43
C ARG A 58 -16.51 -2.63 5.34
N LYS A 59 -15.60 -3.59 5.20
CA LYS A 59 -14.31 -3.60 5.89
C LYS A 59 -13.22 -3.82 4.87
N LEU A 60 -12.11 -3.09 5.02
CA LEU A 60 -10.93 -3.22 4.18
C LEU A 60 -9.75 -3.63 5.06
N LEU A 61 -9.01 -4.65 4.64
CA LEU A 61 -7.84 -5.16 5.36
C LEU A 61 -6.63 -5.11 4.43
N PHE A 62 -5.64 -4.31 4.81
CA PHE A 62 -4.33 -4.32 4.18
C PHE A 62 -3.38 -5.21 4.99
N ILE A 63 -2.71 -6.15 4.31
CA ILE A 63 -1.64 -6.95 4.88
C ILE A 63 -0.34 -6.54 4.20
N LEU A 64 0.59 -6.02 4.98
CA LEU A 64 1.93 -5.69 4.51
C LEU A 64 2.90 -6.74 5.03
N GLN A 65 3.47 -7.52 4.12
CA GLN A 65 4.42 -8.59 4.43
C GLN A 65 5.66 -8.47 3.57
N GLY A 66 6.82 -8.69 4.17
CA GLY A 66 8.12 -8.59 3.53
C GLY A 66 9.23 -8.84 4.53
N MET A 67 10.45 -9.01 4.03
CA MET A 67 11.65 -9.23 4.85
C MET A 67 11.89 -8.09 5.84
N ASP A 68 12.82 -8.26 6.77
CA ASP A 68 13.33 -7.14 7.54
C ASP A 68 13.85 -6.05 6.61
N THR A 69 13.68 -4.79 7.02
CA THR A 69 14.03 -3.59 6.25
C THR A 69 13.36 -3.42 4.86
N SER A 70 12.39 -4.26 4.50
CA SER A 70 11.61 -4.15 3.25
C SER A 70 10.74 -2.90 3.09
N GLY A 71 10.71 -2.00 4.09
CA GLY A 71 10.00 -0.73 4.00
C GLY A 71 8.54 -0.73 4.46
N LYS A 72 8.02 -1.83 5.03
CA LYS A 72 6.63 -1.95 5.52
C LYS A 72 6.16 -0.74 6.34
N ASP A 73 6.93 -0.38 7.37
CA ASP A 73 6.61 0.75 8.26
C ASP A 73 6.65 2.09 7.51
N GLY A 74 7.59 2.24 6.59
CA GLY A 74 7.71 3.42 5.73
C GLY A 74 6.51 3.58 4.81
N THR A 75 6.02 2.49 4.22
CA THR A 75 4.81 2.49 3.38
C THR A 75 3.59 2.92 4.17
N VAL A 76 3.37 2.37 5.38
CA VAL A 76 2.25 2.79 6.23
C VAL A 76 2.32 4.28 6.51
N ARG A 77 3.50 4.77 6.93
CA ARG A 77 3.70 6.19 7.23
C ARG A 77 3.55 7.09 6.01
N SER A 78 4.00 6.68 4.83
CA SER A 78 3.96 7.53 3.64
C SER A 78 2.56 7.63 3.05
N VAL A 79 1.82 6.52 3.01
CA VAL A 79 0.50 6.45 2.38
C VAL A 79 -0.58 7.00 3.30
N PHE A 80 -0.59 6.57 4.57
CA PHE A 80 -1.68 6.86 5.50
C PHE A 80 -1.44 8.10 6.38
N ARG A 81 -0.41 8.90 6.11
CA ARG A 81 -0.07 10.08 6.91
C ARG A 81 -1.22 11.09 7.03
N ASN A 82 -1.97 11.24 5.94
CA ASN A 82 -2.98 12.28 5.78
C ASN A 82 -4.38 11.81 6.18
N PHE A 83 -4.54 10.54 6.57
CA PHE A 83 -5.85 9.95 6.84
C PHE A 83 -6.37 10.37 8.22
N ASP A 84 -7.69 10.47 8.36
CA ASP A 84 -8.31 10.60 9.68
C ASP A 84 -7.92 9.39 10.56
N PRO A 85 -7.23 9.60 11.70
CA PRO A 85 -6.81 8.51 12.58
C PRO A 85 -7.98 7.70 13.17
N LEU A 86 -9.21 8.23 13.17
CA LEU A 86 -10.40 7.50 13.60
C LEU A 86 -10.85 6.45 12.56
N GLY A 87 -10.46 6.61 11.30
CA GLY A 87 -10.83 5.74 10.19
C GLY A 87 -9.88 4.57 9.94
N VAL A 88 -8.66 4.62 10.50
CA VAL A 88 -7.58 3.65 10.21
C VAL A 88 -7.04 3.02 11.48
N ARG A 89 -6.93 1.69 11.49
CA ARG A 89 -6.30 0.93 12.59
C ARG A 89 -5.07 0.18 12.09
N VAL A 90 -3.95 0.40 12.76
CA VAL A 90 -2.70 -0.34 12.54
C VAL A 90 -2.56 -1.43 13.59
N ALA A 91 -2.24 -2.65 13.16
CA ALA A 91 -1.95 -3.78 14.05
C ALA A 91 -0.61 -4.42 13.64
N SER A 92 0.35 -4.45 14.56
CA SER A 92 1.65 -5.11 14.36
C SER A 92 1.65 -6.49 15.01
N PHE A 93 1.98 -7.52 14.23
CA PHE A 93 2.18 -8.87 14.74
C PHE A 93 3.65 -9.08 15.14
N LYS A 94 3.87 -9.53 16.38
CA LYS A 94 5.19 -9.92 16.91
C LYS A 94 5.17 -11.41 17.25
N ALA A 95 6.28 -11.94 17.74
CA ALA A 95 6.34 -13.31 18.25
C ALA A 95 5.17 -13.58 19.22
N PRO A 96 4.45 -14.70 19.07
CA PRO A 96 3.39 -15.09 20.01
C PRO A 96 3.94 -15.22 21.45
N THR A 97 3.13 -14.84 22.44
CA THR A 97 3.40 -15.00 23.88
C THR A 97 2.84 -16.30 24.42
#